data_AF-A0A126UNF4-F1
#
_entry.id   AF-A0A126UNF4-F1
#
_cell.length_a   1.000
_cell.length_b   1.000
_cell.length_c   1.000
_cell.angle_alpha   90.00
_cell.angle_beta   90.00
_cell.angle_gamma   90.00
#
_symmetry.space_group_name_H-M   'P 1'
#
loop_
_entity.id
_entity.type
_entity.pdbx_description
1 polymer ?
#
loop_
_entity_poly.entity_id
_entity_poly.type
_entity_poly.pdbx_seq_one_letter_code
_entity_poly.pdbx_strand_id
1 'polypeptide(L)'
;MNFEEKTIERTEIFKGHIFDVVVDDVALPNGGTGKRELIFHKGAVCVLAVTPEGKMILVKQYRKAIERTIYEIPAGKLELGEEDTLEDAALRELEEETGYTSDKLTLLADFYSAIGFCNERIRLYLADNLIKVENPRPMDEDEVIELHEVTLEEALTLVATGDICDAKTIMAIQYLQLMRK
;
A
#
# COMPACT_ATOMS: atom_id res chain seq x y z
N MET A 1 -25.99 0.36 21.59
CA MET A 1 -25.46 -1.01 21.70
C MET A 1 -23.95 -0.89 21.56
N ASN A 2 -23.18 -1.37 22.53
CA ASN A 2 -21.72 -1.40 22.39
C ASN A 2 -21.37 -2.62 21.53
N PHE A 3 -20.62 -2.45 20.43
CA PHE A 3 -20.20 -3.53 19.54
C PHE A 3 -18.77 -4.00 19.82
N GLU A 4 -18.10 -3.37 20.79
CA GLU A 4 -16.74 -3.68 21.20
C GLU A 4 -16.61 -5.12 21.71
N GLU A 5 -15.65 -5.85 21.17
CA GLU A 5 -15.19 -7.14 21.69
C GLU A 5 -13.97 -6.88 22.58
N LYS A 6 -14.00 -7.35 23.83
CA LYS A 6 -12.88 -7.14 24.76
C LYS A 6 -11.94 -8.33 24.74
N THR A 7 -10.65 -8.09 24.53
CA THR A 7 -9.62 -9.14 24.66
C THR A 7 -9.56 -9.65 26.10
N ILE A 8 -9.73 -10.96 26.26
CA ILE A 8 -9.57 -11.69 27.52
C ILE A 8 -8.12 -12.16 27.64
N GLU A 9 -7.60 -12.76 26.58
CA GLU A 9 -6.25 -13.30 26.49
C GLU A 9 -5.72 -13.14 25.06
N ARG A 10 -4.42 -12.91 24.92
CA ARG A 10 -3.72 -12.85 23.63
C ARG A 10 -2.60 -13.90 23.62
N THR A 11 -2.61 -14.75 22.62
CA THR A 11 -1.54 -15.74 22.38
C THR A 11 -0.74 -15.34 21.14
N GLU A 12 0.57 -15.13 21.28
CA GLU A 12 1.49 -14.93 20.15
C GLU A 12 1.76 -16.28 19.48
N ILE A 13 1.50 -16.37 18.17
CA ILE A 13 1.70 -17.59 17.36
C ILE A 13 2.99 -17.49 16.55
N PHE A 14 3.23 -16.32 15.98
CA PHE A 14 4.40 -16.03 15.16
C PHE A 14 4.82 -14.58 15.32
N LYS A 15 6.13 -14.35 15.39
CA LYS A 15 6.75 -13.03 15.40
C LYS A 15 7.68 -12.90 14.21
N GLY A 16 7.34 -12.00 13.30
CA GLY A 16 8.01 -11.86 12.03
C GLY A 16 8.76 -10.54 11.91
N HIS A 17 9.47 -10.40 10.78
CA HIS A 17 10.04 -9.11 10.42
C HIS A 17 8.99 -8.15 9.83
N ILE A 18 8.05 -8.70 9.05
CA ILE A 18 7.02 -7.93 8.34
C ILE A 18 5.73 -7.81 9.17
N PHE A 19 5.31 -8.92 9.79
CA PHE A 19 4.08 -8.98 10.58
C PHE A 19 4.16 -10.04 11.67
N ASP A 20 3.32 -9.86 12.69
CA ASP A 20 3.10 -10.81 13.77
C ASP A 20 1.73 -11.47 13.61
N VAL A 21 1.60 -12.72 14.08
CA VAL A 21 0.33 -13.46 14.10
C VAL A 21 -0.02 -13.78 15.54
N VAL A 22 -1.25 -13.45 15.93
CA VAL A 22 -1.77 -13.75 17.28
C VAL A 22 -3.17 -14.36 17.21
N VAL A 23 -3.56 -15.03 18.29
CA VAL A 23 -4.94 -15.44 18.53
C VAL A 23 -5.43 -14.76 19.81
N ASP A 24 -6.46 -13.94 19.68
CA ASP A 24 -7.15 -13.32 20.81
C ASP A 24 -8.40 -14.12 21.19
N ASP A 25 -8.51 -14.48 22.46
CA ASP A 25 -9.77 -14.87 23.08
C ASP A 25 -10.53 -13.59 23.48
N VAL A 26 -11.77 -13.44 23.00
CA VAL A 26 -12.55 -12.20 23.17
C VAL A 26 -13.90 -12.45 23.84
N ALA A 27 -14.32 -11.50 24.67
CA ALA A 27 -15.68 -11.40 25.18
C ALA A 27 -16.57 -10.64 24.18
N LEU A 28 -17.67 -11.27 23.76
CA LEU A 28 -18.61 -10.71 22.79
C LEU A 28 -19.67 -9.82 23.47
N PRO A 29 -20.20 -8.80 22.79
CA PRO A 29 -21.25 -7.93 23.33
C PRO A 29 -22.54 -8.64 23.78
N ASN A 30 -22.80 -9.83 23.23
CA ASN A 30 -23.98 -10.64 23.55
C ASN A 30 -23.75 -11.60 24.74
N GLY A 31 -22.61 -11.49 25.44
CA GLY A 31 -22.26 -12.31 26.60
C GLY A 31 -21.55 -13.64 26.27
N GLY A 32 -21.31 -13.93 24.99
CA GLY A 32 -20.51 -15.08 24.56
C GLY A 32 -19.01 -14.81 24.53
N THR A 33 -18.25 -15.81 24.10
CA THR A 33 -16.81 -15.67 23.79
C THR A 33 -16.52 -16.10 22.35
N GLY A 34 -15.39 -15.66 21.81
CA GLY A 34 -14.91 -16.05 20.49
C GLY A 34 -13.39 -16.02 20.39
N LYS A 35 -12.85 -16.51 19.27
CA LYS A 35 -11.44 -16.38 18.91
C LYS A 35 -11.27 -15.48 17.69
N ARG A 36 -10.19 -14.70 17.66
CA ARG A 36 -9.79 -13.86 16.53
C ARG A 36 -8.36 -14.19 16.15
N GLU A 37 -8.16 -14.68 14.94
CA GLU A 37 -6.84 -14.83 14.32
C GLU A 37 -6.49 -13.49 13.68
N LEU A 38 -5.41 -12.87 14.15
CA LEU A 38 -5.07 -11.49 13.80
C LEU A 38 -3.64 -11.40 13.30
N ILE A 39 -3.45 -10.55 12.29
CA ILE A 39 -2.16 -10.14 11.74
C ILE A 39 -1.90 -8.69 12.16
N PHE A 40 -0.77 -8.45 12.81
CA PHE A 40 -0.26 -7.13 13.14
C PHE A 40 0.86 -6.75 12.16
N HIS A 41 0.59 -5.78 11.31
CA HIS A 41 1.49 -5.22 10.30
C HIS A 41 1.86 -3.77 10.66
N LYS A 42 3.05 -3.32 10.23
CA LYS A 42 3.54 -1.95 10.49
C LYS A 42 2.82 -0.85 9.69
N GLY A 43 2.05 -1.25 8.67
CA GLY A 43 1.42 -0.33 7.72
C GLY A 43 2.30 -0.03 6.51
N ALA A 44 1.77 0.75 5.58
CA ALA A 44 2.45 1.10 4.34
C ALA A 44 2.01 2.47 3.81
N VAL A 45 2.75 2.97 2.84
CA VAL A 45 2.39 4.12 2.01
C VAL A 45 2.44 3.72 0.55
N CYS A 46 1.62 4.37 -0.27
CA CYS A 46 1.65 4.18 -1.71
C CYS A 46 1.35 5.49 -2.44
N VAL A 47 1.83 5.60 -3.67
CA VAL A 47 1.78 6.85 -4.42
C VAL A 47 1.15 6.64 -5.80
N LEU A 48 0.01 7.28 -6.02
CA LEU A 48 -0.48 7.57 -7.37
C LEU A 48 0.40 8.69 -7.96
N ALA A 49 1.41 8.31 -8.72
CA ALA A 49 2.29 9.23 -9.41
C ALA A 49 1.80 9.47 -10.84
N VAL A 50 1.58 10.74 -11.19
CA VAL A 50 1.03 11.17 -12.49
C VAL A 50 1.99 12.15 -13.17
N THR A 51 2.43 11.83 -14.39
CA THR A 51 3.30 12.71 -15.18
C THR A 51 2.54 13.95 -15.69
N PRO A 52 3.25 15.02 -16.11
CA PRO A 52 2.61 16.19 -16.73
C PRO A 52 1.74 15.89 -17.95
N GLU A 53 2.04 14.81 -18.68
CA GLU A 53 1.27 14.31 -19.83
C GLU A 53 0.02 13.53 -19.40
N GLY A 54 -0.21 13.37 -18.10
CA GLY A 54 -1.30 12.59 -17.56
C GLY A 54 -1.08 11.09 -17.72
N LYS A 55 0.14 10.58 -17.63
CA LYS A 55 0.38 9.14 -17.51
C LYS A 55 0.58 8.76 -16.06
N MET A 56 0.10 7.59 -15.67
CA MET A 56 0.35 7.01 -14.35
C MET A 56 1.67 6.24 -14.38
N ILE A 57 2.48 6.43 -13.35
CA ILE A 57 3.66 5.59 -13.11
C ILE A 57 3.22 4.29 -12.43
N LEU A 58 3.68 3.18 -12.98
CA LEU A 58 3.52 1.84 -12.45
C LEU A 58 4.89 1.18 -12.32
N VAL A 59 4.99 0.25 -11.39
CA VAL A 59 6.08 -0.72 -11.29
C VAL A 59 5.54 -2.10 -11.60
N LYS A 60 6.34 -2.92 -12.29
CA LYS A 60 6.03 -4.31 -12.59
C LYS A 60 6.98 -5.19 -11.79
N GLN A 61 6.42 -6.02 -10.92
CA GLN A 61 7.21 -6.82 -9.99
C GLN A 61 6.56 -8.18 -9.72
N TYR A 62 7.38 -9.14 -9.30
CA TYR A 62 6.91 -10.49 -8.95
C TYR A 62 6.47 -10.54 -7.49
N ARG A 63 5.20 -10.86 -7.24
CA ARG A 63 4.66 -11.04 -5.90
C ARG A 63 4.60 -12.53 -5.57
N LYS A 64 5.52 -12.98 -4.71
CA LYS A 64 5.63 -14.39 -4.31
C LYS A 64 4.35 -14.95 -3.69
N ALA A 65 3.60 -14.13 -2.94
CA ALA A 65 2.35 -14.54 -2.29
C ALA A 65 1.26 -15.02 -3.27
N ILE A 66 1.29 -14.56 -4.53
CA ILE A 66 0.34 -14.97 -5.58
C ILE A 66 1.04 -15.64 -6.77
N GLU A 67 2.34 -15.87 -6.65
CA GLU A 67 3.24 -16.47 -7.64
C GLU A 67 3.15 -15.87 -9.06
N ARG A 68 2.93 -14.56 -9.16
CA ARG A 68 2.73 -13.85 -10.43
C ARG A 68 3.47 -12.52 -10.48
N THR A 69 3.85 -12.14 -11.69
CA THR A 69 4.26 -10.76 -12.01
C THR A 69 3.01 -9.93 -12.26
N ILE A 70 2.89 -8.80 -11.58
CA ILE A 70 1.75 -7.88 -11.69
C ILE A 70 2.24 -6.43 -11.78
N TYR A 71 1.35 -5.54 -12.19
CA TYR A 71 1.58 -4.10 -12.17
C TYR A 71 1.00 -3.48 -10.91
N GLU A 72 1.74 -2.57 -10.29
CA GLU A 72 1.36 -1.88 -9.06
C GLU A 72 1.78 -0.41 -9.10
N ILE A 73 1.10 0.44 -8.34
CA ILE A 73 1.66 1.77 -8.00
C ILE A 73 2.86 1.62 -7.06
N PRO A 74 3.80 2.60 -7.06
CA PRO A 74 4.89 2.62 -6.10
C PRO A 74 4.39 2.58 -4.67
N ALA A 75 5.01 1.75 -3.83
CA ALA A 75 4.58 1.52 -2.46
C ALA A 75 5.64 0.83 -1.62
N GLY A 76 5.77 1.27 -0.37
CA GLY A 76 6.66 0.62 0.59
C GLY A 76 6.14 0.58 2.00
N LYS A 77 6.82 -0.25 2.80
CA LYS A 77 6.46 -0.52 4.18
C LYS A 77 6.93 0.62 5.07
N LEU A 78 6.24 0.81 6.17
CA LEU A 78 6.66 1.75 7.19
C LEU A 78 7.75 1.13 8.07
N GLU A 79 8.99 1.51 7.82
CA GLU A 79 10.08 1.39 8.79
C GLU A 79 10.10 2.67 9.64
N LEU A 80 9.16 2.76 10.60
CA LEU A 80 9.01 3.91 11.49
C LEU A 80 10.24 4.05 12.40
N GLY A 81 11.17 4.92 12.01
CA GLY A 81 12.09 5.60 12.93
C GLY A 81 11.43 6.83 13.58
N GLU A 82 12.07 7.44 14.57
CA GLU A 82 11.51 8.58 15.32
C GLU A 82 11.40 9.89 14.50
N GLU A 83 12.04 9.97 13.32
CA GLU A 83 12.22 11.23 12.57
C GLU A 83 11.48 11.33 11.22
N ASP A 84 10.99 10.22 10.64
CA ASP A 84 10.36 10.23 9.30
C ASP A 84 8.83 10.38 9.38
N THR A 85 8.27 11.34 8.63
CA THR A 85 6.81 11.43 8.43
C THR A 85 6.32 10.39 7.41
N LEU A 86 5.00 10.15 7.32
CA LEU A 86 4.48 9.23 6.31
C LEU A 86 4.62 9.79 4.89
N GLU A 87 4.62 11.11 4.76
CA GLU A 87 4.92 11.82 3.52
C GLU A 87 6.39 11.60 3.12
N ASP A 88 7.33 11.66 4.07
CA ASP A 88 8.75 11.38 3.80
C ASP A 88 8.96 9.93 3.34
N ALA A 89 8.29 8.98 4.00
CA ALA A 89 8.29 7.58 3.55
C ALA A 89 7.73 7.46 2.12
N ALA A 90 6.61 8.11 1.81
CA ALA A 90 6.01 8.03 0.47
C ALA A 90 6.90 8.64 -0.62
N LEU A 91 7.59 9.75 -0.33
CA LEU A 91 8.55 10.36 -1.24
C LEU A 91 9.81 9.50 -1.43
N ARG A 92 10.30 8.86 -0.35
CA ARG A 92 11.44 7.95 -0.41
C ARG A 92 11.14 6.77 -1.34
N GLU A 93 10.03 6.08 -1.12
CA GLU A 93 9.61 4.93 -1.94
C GLU A 93 9.36 5.32 -3.40
N LEU A 94 8.76 6.49 -3.65
CA LEU A 94 8.61 7.02 -5.00
C LEU A 94 9.97 7.22 -5.69
N GLU A 95 10.96 7.77 -4.97
CA GLU A 95 12.29 8.00 -5.52
C GLU A 95 13.04 6.69 -5.77
N GLU A 96 13.04 5.78 -4.81
CA GLU A 96 13.74 4.49 -4.88
C GLU A 96 13.19 3.64 -6.02
N GLU A 97 11.86 3.49 -6.12
CA GLU A 97 11.25 2.61 -7.11
C GLU A 97 11.16 3.23 -8.52
N THR A 98 11.15 4.57 -8.64
CA THR A 98 10.84 5.24 -9.92
C THR A 98 11.84 6.28 -10.40
N GLY A 99 12.72 6.74 -9.51
CA GLY A 99 13.61 7.87 -9.73
C GLY A 99 12.88 9.20 -9.90
N TYR A 100 11.63 9.30 -9.43
CA TYR A 100 10.87 10.55 -9.38
C TYR A 100 10.69 11.02 -7.93
N THR A 101 10.50 12.31 -7.76
CA THR A 101 10.04 12.91 -6.50
C THR A 101 8.92 13.90 -6.80
N SER A 102 8.36 14.53 -5.76
CA SER A 102 7.38 15.60 -5.91
C SER A 102 7.54 16.64 -4.81
N ASP A 103 7.21 17.89 -5.12
CA ASP A 103 7.19 18.99 -4.15
C ASP A 103 5.97 18.93 -3.23
N LYS A 104 4.95 18.18 -3.62
CA LYS A 104 3.70 18.08 -2.89
C LYS A 104 3.08 16.69 -3.01
N LEU A 105 2.72 16.14 -1.85
CA LEU A 105 1.83 15.00 -1.76
C LEU A 105 0.44 15.43 -1.30
N THR A 106 -0.59 14.87 -1.92
CA THR A 106 -1.99 15.03 -1.48
C THR A 106 -2.53 13.69 -1.01
N LEU A 107 -2.92 13.58 0.26
CA LEU A 107 -3.55 12.36 0.77
C LEU A 107 -4.90 12.13 0.08
N LEU A 108 -5.04 11.01 -0.63
CA LEU A 108 -6.29 10.61 -1.28
C LEU A 108 -7.12 9.69 -0.39
N ALA A 109 -6.47 8.71 0.25
CA ALA A 109 -7.13 7.74 1.10
C ALA A 109 -6.24 7.25 2.24
N ASP A 110 -6.87 6.92 3.36
CA ASP A 110 -6.27 6.24 4.50
C ASP A 110 -7.17 5.05 4.84
N PHE A 111 -6.71 3.84 4.53
CA PHE A 111 -7.54 2.64 4.47
C PHE A 111 -6.82 1.41 5.02
N TYR A 112 -7.58 0.37 5.31
CA TYR A 112 -7.06 -0.92 5.74
C TYR A 112 -7.11 -1.94 4.61
N SER A 113 -6.10 -2.79 4.49
CA SER A 113 -6.02 -3.77 3.40
C SER A 113 -6.96 -4.97 3.61
N ALA A 114 -7.12 -5.44 4.85
CA ALA A 114 -7.95 -6.60 5.18
C ALA A 114 -8.53 -6.53 6.61
N ILE A 115 -9.49 -5.62 6.85
CA ILE A 115 -10.07 -5.29 8.17
C ILE A 115 -10.60 -6.47 9.00
N GLY A 116 -10.91 -7.60 8.37
CA GLY A 116 -11.42 -8.78 9.07
C GLY A 116 -10.37 -9.47 9.95
N PHE A 117 -9.08 -9.31 9.66
CA PHE A 117 -8.01 -9.99 10.38
C PHE A 117 -6.65 -9.27 10.37
N CYS A 118 -6.43 -8.25 9.52
CA CYS A 118 -5.17 -7.54 9.42
C CYS A 118 -5.35 -6.07 9.79
N ASN A 119 -4.48 -5.54 10.64
CA ASN A 119 -4.48 -4.11 10.99
C ASN A 119 -3.67 -3.25 10.02
N GLU A 120 -3.14 -3.82 8.92
CA GLU A 120 -2.35 -3.07 7.94
C GLU A 120 -3.15 -1.89 7.43
N ARG A 121 -2.65 -0.70 7.77
CA ARG A 121 -3.19 0.58 7.37
C ARG A 121 -2.27 1.18 6.31
N ILE A 122 -2.84 1.58 5.19
CA ILE A 122 -2.14 2.09 4.00
C ILE A 122 -2.62 3.51 3.73
N ARG A 123 -1.68 4.44 3.51
CA ARG A 123 -2.00 5.78 3.02
C ARG A 123 -1.66 5.91 1.53
N LEU A 124 -2.67 6.23 0.74
CA LEU A 124 -2.52 6.52 -0.69
C LEU A 124 -2.38 8.03 -0.88
N TYR A 125 -1.23 8.44 -1.41
CA TYR A 125 -0.94 9.82 -1.78
C TYR A 125 -1.01 10.01 -3.30
N LEU A 126 -1.33 11.22 -3.74
CA LEU A 126 -1.19 11.70 -5.12
C LEU A 126 0.08 12.55 -5.23
N ALA A 127 0.85 12.30 -6.28
CA ALA A 127 1.94 13.14 -6.74
C ALA A 127 1.71 13.47 -8.24
N ASP A 128 1.24 14.68 -8.54
CA ASP A 128 0.89 15.14 -9.91
C ASP A 128 1.87 16.17 -10.48
N ASN A 129 2.86 16.59 -9.68
CA ASN A 129 4.01 17.39 -10.10
C ASN A 129 5.29 16.57 -9.96
N LEU A 130 5.49 15.59 -10.84
CA LEU A 130 6.66 14.72 -10.79
C LEU A 130 7.92 15.44 -11.26
N ILE A 131 9.01 15.26 -10.51
CA ILE A 131 10.33 15.79 -10.80
C ILE A 131 11.28 14.60 -10.94
N LYS A 132 11.96 14.49 -12.07
CA LYS A 132 12.97 13.43 -12.26
C LYS A 132 14.19 13.74 -11.42
N VAL A 133 14.65 12.77 -10.62
CA VAL A 133 15.87 12.89 -9.82
C VAL A 133 17.07 12.46 -10.66
N GLU A 134 18.12 13.28 -10.72
CA GLU A 134 19.31 13.02 -11.54
C GLU A 134 20.12 11.81 -11.03
N ASN A 135 20.24 11.68 -9.71
CA ASN A 135 20.92 10.58 -9.02
C ASN A 135 19.96 10.01 -7.97
N PRO A 136 18.98 9.19 -8.37
CA PRO A 136 17.99 8.67 -7.45
C PRO A 136 18.64 7.74 -6.42
N ARG A 137 18.01 7.66 -5.26
CA ARG A 137 18.32 6.60 -4.28
C ARG A 137 18.29 5.21 -4.95
N PRO A 138 19.19 4.30 -4.54
CA PRO A 138 19.14 2.93 -5.02
C PRO A 138 17.87 2.24 -4.47
N MET A 139 17.30 1.35 -5.28
CA MET A 139 16.32 0.36 -4.79
C MET A 139 16.97 -0.55 -3.74
N ASP A 140 16.13 -1.16 -2.89
CA ASP A 140 16.58 -2.18 -1.96
C ASP A 140 17.15 -3.42 -2.68
N GLU A 141 18.09 -4.11 -2.04
CA GLU A 141 18.83 -5.23 -2.67
C GLU A 141 17.93 -6.41 -3.10
N ASP A 142 16.76 -6.56 -2.46
CA ASP A 142 15.77 -7.60 -2.76
C ASP A 142 14.65 -7.13 -3.71
N GLU A 143 14.70 -5.89 -4.20
CA GLU A 143 13.73 -5.36 -5.14
C GLU A 143 14.18 -5.47 -6.59
N VAL A 144 13.35 -6.14 -7.39
CA VAL A 144 13.53 -6.28 -8.84
C VAL A 144 12.25 -5.83 -9.53
N ILE A 145 12.26 -4.59 -10.00
CA ILE A 145 11.09 -3.91 -10.57
C ILE A 145 11.40 -3.32 -11.95
N GLU A 146 10.37 -3.22 -12.79
CA GLU A 146 10.41 -2.54 -14.09
C GLU A 146 9.42 -1.37 -14.09
N LEU A 147 9.90 -0.17 -14.42
CA LEU A 147 9.08 1.04 -14.50
C LEU A 147 8.25 1.09 -15.78
N HIS A 148 6.97 1.44 -15.65
CA HIS A 148 6.07 1.69 -16.77
C HIS A 148 5.31 3.01 -16.61
N GLU A 149 5.10 3.69 -17.73
CA GLU A 149 4.18 4.83 -17.81
C GLU A 149 2.96 4.42 -18.63
N VAL A 150 1.78 4.50 -18.04
CA VAL A 150 0.53 4.07 -18.69
C VAL A 150 -0.50 5.19 -18.71
N THR A 151 -1.29 5.26 -19.78
CA THR A 151 -2.50 6.06 -19.83
C THR A 151 -3.58 5.48 -18.90
N LEU A 152 -4.62 6.26 -18.60
CA LEU A 152 -5.75 5.76 -17.82
C LEU A 152 -6.45 4.60 -18.54
N GLU A 153 -6.56 4.67 -19.86
CA GLU A 153 -7.16 3.64 -20.71
C GLU A 153 -6.35 2.33 -20.66
N GLU A 154 -5.03 2.41 -20.73
CA GLU A 154 -4.14 1.25 -20.56
C GLU A 154 -4.24 0.67 -19.15
N ALA A 155 -4.24 1.51 -18.12
CA ALA A 155 -4.40 1.06 -16.73
C ALA A 155 -5.73 0.33 -16.50
N LEU A 156 -6.84 0.85 -17.04
CA LEU A 156 -8.14 0.19 -17.00
C LEU A 156 -8.15 -1.14 -17.76
N THR A 157 -7.40 -1.23 -18.86
CA THR A 157 -7.23 -2.49 -19.60
C THR A 157 -6.48 -3.52 -18.75
N LEU A 158 -5.39 -3.12 -18.08
CA LEU A 158 -4.63 -3.99 -17.18
C LEU A 158 -5.47 -4.49 -15.99
N VAL A 159 -6.38 -3.67 -15.47
CA VAL A 159 -7.37 -4.10 -14.47
C VAL A 159 -8.32 -5.14 -15.05
N ALA A 160 -8.81 -4.91 -16.27
CA ALA A 160 -9.75 -5.82 -16.93
C ALA A 160 -9.14 -7.18 -17.30
N THR A 161 -7.84 -7.22 -17.64
CA THR A 161 -7.11 -8.47 -17.92
C THR A 161 -6.66 -9.20 -16.66
N GLY A 162 -6.70 -8.54 -15.49
CA GLY A 162 -6.22 -9.09 -14.23
C GLY A 162 -4.70 -9.06 -14.09
N ASP A 163 -4.00 -8.27 -14.91
CA ASP A 163 -2.59 -7.94 -14.77
C ASP A 163 -2.37 -6.90 -13.65
N ILE A 164 -3.41 -6.11 -13.34
CA ILE A 164 -3.58 -5.39 -12.08
C ILE A 164 -4.69 -6.08 -11.27
N CYS A 165 -4.32 -6.70 -10.16
CA CYS A 165 -5.24 -7.30 -9.20
C CYS A 165 -4.99 -6.84 -7.75
N ASP A 166 -4.20 -5.79 -7.60
CA ASP A 166 -3.81 -5.21 -6.32
C ASP A 166 -4.75 -4.05 -5.92
N ALA A 167 -5.30 -4.13 -4.70
CA ALA A 167 -6.39 -3.25 -4.25
C ALA A 167 -5.99 -1.77 -4.21
N LYS A 168 -4.77 -1.45 -3.73
CA LYS A 168 -4.28 -0.06 -3.65
C LYS A 168 -4.11 0.54 -5.06
N THR A 169 -3.62 -0.25 -6.02
CA THR A 169 -3.46 0.15 -7.42
C THR A 169 -4.81 0.37 -8.10
N ILE A 170 -5.77 -0.54 -7.91
CA ILE A 170 -7.13 -0.39 -8.45
C ILE A 170 -7.78 0.89 -7.89
N MET A 171 -7.65 1.14 -6.60
CA MET A 171 -8.20 2.33 -5.96
C MET A 171 -7.57 3.62 -6.51
N ALA A 172 -6.24 3.64 -6.71
CA ALA A 172 -5.54 4.76 -7.33
C ALA A 172 -6.02 5.05 -8.76
N ILE A 173 -6.22 4.01 -9.58
CA ILE A 173 -6.77 4.15 -10.94
C ILE A 173 -8.19 4.73 -10.90
N GLN A 174 -9.02 4.29 -9.96
CA GLN A 174 -10.37 4.83 -9.77
C GLN A 174 -10.34 6.30 -9.34
N TYR A 175 -9.43 6.70 -8.46
CA TYR A 175 -9.22 8.12 -8.11
C TYR A 175 -8.83 8.94 -9.35
N LEU A 176 -7.86 8.46 -10.13
CA LEU A 176 -7.44 9.13 -11.37
C LEU A 176 -8.60 9.29 -12.36
N GLN A 177 -9.44 8.25 -12.49
CA GLN A 177 -10.61 8.29 -13.34
C GLN A 177 -11.65 9.32 -12.87
N LEU A 178 -11.84 9.47 -11.56
CA LEU A 178 -12.78 10.43 -10.99
C LEU A 178 -12.29 11.87 -11.13
N MET A 179 -10.98 12.11 -11.01
CA MET A 179 -10.37 13.44 -11.15
C MET A 179 -10.43 14.01 -12.57
N ARG A 180 -10.62 13.17 -13.59
CA ARG A 180 -10.69 13.59 -15.01
C ARG A 180 -12.10 13.85 -15.53
N LYS A 181 -13.12 13.67 -14.70
CA LYS A 181 -14.52 13.96 -15.02
C LYS A 181 -14.89 15.37 -14.58
#